data_AF-A0A225VFI8-F1
#
_entry.id   AF-A0A225VFI8-F1
#
_cell.length_a   1.000
_cell.length_b   1.000
_cell.length_c   1.000
_cell.angle_alpha   90.00
_cell.angle_beta   90.00
_cell.angle_gamma   90.00
#
_symmetry.space_group_name_H-M   'P 1'
#
loop_
_entity.id
_entity.type
_entity.pdbx_description
1 polymer ?
#
loop_
_entity_poly.entity_id
_entity_poly.type
_entity_poly.pdbx_seq_one_letter_code
_entity_poly.pdbx_strand_id
1 'polypeptide(L)'
;MALDSIPRPRRTPAEVKVAVVARAKEREHDKSKYIDLSWVQATSVEVERLYSSTKCMLGYLRKCMNSETLEPILFLQLNWDLVTNEVITKYVRNAREAGVDGSEEYDNYM
;
A
#
# COMPACT_ATOMS: atom_id res chain seq x y z
N MET A 1 -12.57 35.70 18.65
CA MET A 1 -11.18 35.23 18.47
C MET A 1 -11.23 33.94 17.68
N ALA A 2 -11.05 34.04 16.36
CA ALA A 2 -10.93 32.88 15.49
C ALA A 2 -9.52 32.31 15.64
N LEU A 3 -9.41 31.03 16.00
CA LEU A 3 -8.14 30.32 15.94
C LEU A 3 -7.89 30.03 14.47
N ASP A 4 -7.03 30.84 13.85
CA ASP A 4 -6.51 30.59 12.52
C ASP A 4 -6.02 29.14 12.42
N SER A 5 -6.65 28.40 11.54
CA SER A 5 -6.24 27.06 11.13
C SER A 5 -4.86 27.14 10.51
N ILE A 6 -3.83 26.96 11.34
CA ILE A 6 -2.43 26.84 10.93
C ILE A 6 -2.36 25.81 9.79
N PRO A 7 -1.92 26.19 8.57
CA PRO A 7 -1.73 25.23 7.50
C PRO A 7 -0.66 24.24 7.94
N ARG A 8 -1.03 22.97 8.17
CA ARG A 8 -0.05 21.93 8.44
C ARG A 8 0.95 21.90 7.28
N PRO A 9 2.27 21.91 7.53
CA PRO A 9 3.26 21.94 6.47
C PRO A 9 3.01 20.80 5.48
N ARG A 10 2.93 21.14 4.19
CA ARG A 10 2.90 20.15 3.10
C ARG A 10 4.20 19.36 3.19
N ARG A 11 4.11 18.09 3.62
CA ARG A 11 5.30 17.24 3.75
C ARG A 11 6.01 17.12 2.41
N THR A 12 7.33 17.33 2.40
CA THR A 12 8.13 17.17 1.19
C THR A 12 8.19 15.70 0.76
N PRO A 13 8.45 15.38 -0.53
CA PRO A 13 8.63 14.01 -0.99
C PRO A 13 9.71 13.24 -0.21
N ALA A 14 10.71 13.95 0.33
CA ALA A 14 11.74 13.38 1.19
C ALA A 14 11.17 12.90 2.54
N GLU A 15 10.29 13.68 3.17
CA GLU A 15 9.63 13.31 4.42
C GLU A 15 8.69 12.10 4.25
N VAL A 16 8.00 12.00 3.11
CA VAL A 16 7.16 10.82 2.80
C VAL A 16 8.03 9.57 2.69
N LYS A 17 9.18 9.65 2.00
CA LYS A 17 10.13 8.53 1.91
C LYS A 17 10.62 8.11 3.30
N VAL A 18 10.98 9.06 4.15
CA VAL A 18 11.42 8.77 5.52
C VAL A 18 10.30 8.09 6.33
N ALA A 19 9.06 8.56 6.22
CA ALA A 19 7.92 7.97 6.92
C ALA A 19 7.61 6.54 6.44
N VAL A 20 7.72 6.27 5.13
CA VAL A 20 7.54 4.92 4.57
C VAL A 20 8.64 3.99 5.07
N VAL A 21 9.90 4.44 5.07
CA VAL A 21 11.04 3.65 5.57
C VAL A 21 10.90 3.38 7.06
N ALA A 22 10.48 4.35 7.86
CA ALA A 22 10.26 4.18 9.30
C ALA A 22 9.19 3.11 9.58
N ARG A 23 8.06 3.18 8.87
CA ARG A 23 6.98 2.19 8.99
C ARG A 23 7.39 0.81 8.49
N ALA A 24 8.21 0.73 7.44
CA ALA A 24 8.76 -0.53 6.97
C ALA A 24 9.65 -1.20 8.04
N LYS A 25 10.46 -0.41 8.76
CA LYS A 25 11.29 -0.90 9.87
C LYS A 25 10.48 -1.34 11.08
N GLU A 26 9.46 -0.57 11.46
CA GLU A 26 8.53 -0.94 12.54
C GLU A 26 7.82 -2.27 12.22
N ARG A 27 7.34 -2.41 10.99
CA ARG A 27 6.74 -3.66 10.49
C ARG A 27 7.70 -4.84 10.55
N GLU A 28 8.99 -4.64 10.25
CA GLU A 28 9.99 -5.71 10.35
C GLU A 28 10.18 -6.16 11.80
N HIS A 29 10.08 -5.23 12.76
CA HIS A 29 10.23 -5.50 14.18
C HIS A 29 9.04 -6.29 14.77
N ASP A 30 7.83 -6.09 14.25
CA ASP A 30 6.60 -6.76 14.70
C ASP A 30 6.29 -8.09 13.99
N LYS A 31 7.06 -8.44 12.95
CA LYS A 31 6.85 -9.69 12.21
C LYS A 31 7.52 -10.87 12.93
N SER A 32 6.71 -11.79 13.42
CA SER A 32 7.17 -13.16 13.68
C SER A 32 7.76 -13.76 12.40
N LYS A 33 8.85 -14.52 12.52
CA LYS A 33 9.46 -15.29 11.41
C LYS A 33 8.50 -16.33 10.84
N TYR A 34 7.47 -16.69 11.59
CA TYR A 34 6.48 -17.69 11.22
C TYR A 34 5.12 -17.03 11.04
N ILE A 35 4.41 -17.45 9.99
CA ILE A 35 3.00 -17.11 9.80
C ILE A 35 2.19 -17.90 10.83
N ASP A 36 1.25 -17.23 11.50
CA ASP A 36 0.30 -17.92 12.37
C ASP A 36 -0.62 -18.81 11.52
N LEU A 37 -0.53 -20.11 11.77
CA LEU A 37 -1.32 -21.15 11.14
C LEU A 37 -2.28 -21.80 12.15
N SER A 38 -2.65 -21.09 13.22
CA SER A 38 -3.64 -21.55 14.21
C SER A 38 -4.99 -21.96 13.60
N TRP A 39 -5.31 -21.45 12.41
CA TRP A 39 -6.49 -21.79 11.61
C TRP A 39 -6.34 -23.08 10.78
N VAL A 40 -5.11 -23.58 10.58
CA VAL A 40 -4.85 -24.87 9.95
C VAL A 40 -4.79 -25.93 11.03
N GLN A 41 -5.54 -27.01 10.87
CA GLN A 41 -5.43 -28.13 11.78
C GLN A 41 -4.00 -28.68 11.71
N ALA A 42 -3.39 -29.00 12.87
CA ALA A 42 -2.00 -29.46 12.96
C ALA A 42 -1.80 -30.92 12.50
N THR A 43 -2.41 -31.28 11.37
CA THR A 43 -2.24 -32.58 10.70
C THR A 43 -1.39 -32.38 9.44
N SER A 44 -0.52 -33.33 9.15
CA SER A 44 0.34 -33.27 7.95
C SER A 44 -0.48 -33.15 6.66
N VAL A 45 -1.64 -33.80 6.60
CA VAL A 45 -2.53 -33.81 5.43
C VAL A 45 -3.07 -32.41 5.11
N GLU A 46 -3.53 -31.67 6.11
CA GLU A 46 -4.08 -30.32 5.88
C GLU A 46 -2.98 -29.33 5.48
N VAL A 47 -1.78 -29.48 6.07
CA VAL A 47 -0.60 -28.71 5.65
C VAL A 47 -0.23 -29.02 4.20
N GLU A 48 -0.18 -30.30 3.81
CA GLU A 48 0.11 -30.71 2.43
C GLU A 48 -0.93 -30.18 1.43
N ARG A 49 -2.21 -30.19 1.79
CA ARG A 49 -3.28 -29.60 0.99
C ARG A 49 -3.10 -28.10 0.80
N LEU A 50 -2.76 -27.38 1.86
CA LEU A 50 -2.47 -25.95 1.78
C LEU A 50 -1.31 -25.67 0.82
N TYR A 51 -0.16 -26.35 1.00
CA TYR A 51 0.99 -26.19 0.11
C TYR A 51 0.66 -26.53 -1.34
N SER A 52 -0.10 -27.61 -1.58
CA SER A 52 -0.52 -28.02 -2.91
C SER A 52 -1.41 -26.97 -3.58
N SER A 53 -2.37 -26.42 -2.83
CA SER A 53 -3.27 -25.36 -3.30
C SER A 53 -2.49 -24.09 -3.64
N THR A 54 -1.62 -23.63 -2.74
CA THR A 54 -0.77 -22.45 -2.97
C THR A 54 0.13 -22.62 -4.19
N LYS A 55 0.74 -23.81 -4.36
CA LYS A 55 1.57 -24.14 -5.53
C LYS A 55 0.76 -24.10 -6.82
N CYS A 56 -0.45 -24.66 -6.81
CA CYS A 56 -1.34 -24.65 -7.96
C CYS A 56 -1.72 -23.21 -8.37
N MET A 57 -2.16 -22.39 -7.40
CA MET A 57 -2.52 -20.99 -7.65
C MET A 57 -1.35 -20.18 -8.20
N LEU A 58 -0.16 -20.31 -7.58
CA LEU A 58 1.03 -19.60 -8.05
C LEU A 58 1.43 -20.04 -9.47
N GLY A 59 1.35 -21.35 -9.75
CA GLY A 59 1.61 -21.90 -11.08
C GLY A 59 0.61 -21.41 -12.13
N TYR A 60 -0.67 -21.29 -11.77
CA TYR A 60 -1.71 -20.71 -12.62
C TYR A 60 -1.41 -19.24 -12.92
N LEU A 61 -1.17 -18.43 -11.88
CA LEU A 61 -0.86 -17.00 -12.04
C LEU A 61 0.36 -16.78 -12.93
N ARG A 62 1.43 -17.56 -12.74
CA ARG A 62 2.64 -17.48 -13.56
C ARG A 62 2.43 -17.86 -15.02
N LYS A 63 1.45 -18.72 -15.33
CA LYS A 63 1.11 -19.09 -16.71
C LYS A 63 0.20 -18.05 -17.37
N CYS A 64 -0.74 -17.49 -16.60
CA CYS A 64 -1.75 -16.56 -17.11
C CYS A 64 -1.26 -15.11 -17.18
N MET A 65 -0.16 -14.79 -16.51
CA MET A 65 0.37 -13.43 -16.41
C MET A 65 1.87 -13.42 -16.70
N ASN A 66 2.34 -12.41 -17.43
CA ASN A 66 3.78 -12.22 -17.64
C ASN A 66 4.48 -11.95 -16.29
N SER A 67 5.77 -12.23 -16.19
CA SER A 67 6.54 -12.01 -14.96
C SER A 67 6.61 -10.54 -14.55
N GLU A 68 6.68 -9.64 -15.53
CA GLU A 68 6.75 -8.19 -15.34
C GLU A 68 5.48 -7.59 -14.72
N THR A 69 4.35 -8.29 -14.80
CA THR A 69 3.06 -7.89 -14.21
C THR A 69 2.80 -8.63 -12.90
N LEU A 70 3.14 -9.93 -12.84
CA LEU A 70 2.89 -10.75 -11.66
C LEU A 70 3.72 -10.29 -10.46
N GLU A 71 5.00 -10.02 -10.67
CA GLU A 71 5.91 -9.61 -9.58
C GLU A 71 5.49 -8.28 -8.94
N PRO A 72 5.18 -7.20 -9.69
CA PRO A 72 4.65 -5.98 -9.09
C PRO A 72 3.33 -6.18 -8.34
N ILE A 73 2.41 -7.00 -8.86
CA ILE A 73 1.13 -7.25 -8.17
C ILE A 73 1.36 -7.95 -6.83
N LEU A 74 2.20 -8.99 -6.79
CA LEU A 74 2.56 -9.68 -5.56
C LEU A 74 3.30 -8.75 -4.59
N PHE A 75 4.21 -7.92 -5.10
CA PHE A 75 4.91 -6.92 -4.31
C PHE A 75 3.95 -5.92 -3.68
N LEU A 76 2.98 -5.41 -4.45
CA LEU A 76 1.98 -4.47 -3.96
C LEU A 76 1.05 -5.11 -2.93
N GLN A 77 0.59 -6.34 -3.14
CA GLN A 77 -0.24 -7.06 -2.17
C GLN A 77 0.50 -7.31 -0.86
N LEU A 78 1.77 -7.75 -0.92
CA LEU A 78 2.58 -8.01 0.27
C LEU A 78 2.95 -6.73 1.04
N ASN A 79 2.92 -5.58 0.39
CA ASN A 79 3.24 -4.27 0.97
C ASN A 79 2.03 -3.34 1.03
N TRP A 80 0.82 -3.88 0.97
CA TRP A 80 -0.39 -3.09 0.87
C TRP A 80 -0.60 -2.14 2.06
N ASP A 81 -0.14 -2.54 3.24
CA ASP A 81 -0.14 -1.73 4.47
C ASP A 81 0.83 -0.54 4.41
N LEU A 82 1.92 -0.66 3.63
CA LEU A 82 2.84 0.44 3.35
C LEU A 82 2.26 1.37 2.27
N VAL A 83 1.60 0.80 1.26
CA VAL A 83 0.94 1.54 0.17
C VAL A 83 -0.27 2.33 0.68
N THR A 84 -1.04 1.77 1.60
CA THR A 84 -2.23 2.39 2.23
C THR A 84 -1.89 3.22 3.47
N ASN A 85 -0.60 3.52 3.70
CA ASN A 85 -0.21 4.39 4.80
C ASN A 85 -1.00 5.71 4.72
N GLU A 86 -1.66 6.10 5.82
CA GLU A 86 -2.41 7.36 5.90
C GLU A 86 -1.63 8.56 5.38
N VAL A 87 -0.29 8.53 5.47
CA VAL A 87 0.61 9.54 4.91
C VAL A 87 0.50 9.60 3.38
N ILE A 88 0.51 8.45 2.69
CA ILE A 88 0.36 8.36 1.23
C ILE A 88 -1.08 8.73 0.84
N THR A 89 -2.09 8.23 1.55
CA THR A 89 -3.50 8.57 1.27
C THR A 89 -3.78 10.06 1.43
N LYS A 90 -3.26 10.70 2.49
CA LYS A 90 -3.37 12.15 2.69
C LYS A 90 -2.64 12.92 1.58
N TYR A 91 -1.46 12.45 1.14
CA TYR A 91 -0.73 13.09 0.06
C TYR A 91 -1.46 12.99 -1.29
N VAL A 92 -1.97 11.81 -1.66
CA VAL A 92 -2.74 11.59 -2.90
C VAL A 92 -4.01 12.44 -2.90
N ARG A 93 -4.72 12.50 -1.77
CA ARG A 93 -5.91 13.36 -1.63
C ARG A 93 -5.55 14.83 -1.79
N ASN A 94 -4.53 15.31 -1.10
CA ASN A 94 -4.09 16.71 -1.18
C ASN A 94 -3.58 17.07 -2.58
N ALA A 95 -2.94 16.14 -3.31
CA ALA A 95 -2.52 16.34 -4.70
C ALA A 95 -3.72 16.44 -5.65
N ARG A 96 -4.79 15.67 -5.39
CA ARG A 96 -6.04 15.74 -6.16
C ARG A 96 -6.79 17.04 -5.88
N GLU A 97 -6.80 17.52 -4.65
CA GLU A 97 -7.42 18.79 -4.25
C GLU A 97 -6.62 20.01 -4.77
N ALA A 98 -5.29 19.95 -4.77
CA ALA A 98 -4.43 20.99 -5.33
C ALA A 98 -4.49 21.10 -6.86
N GLY A 99 -4.98 20.07 -7.56
CA GLY A 99 -5.26 20.10 -9.00
C GLY A 99 -6.63 20.67 -9.37
N VAL A 100 -7.48 21.02 -8.39
CA VAL A 100 -8.84 21.54 -8.62
C VAL A 100 -8.92 23.06 -8.39
N ASP A 101 -7.89 23.71 -7.84
CA ASP A 101 -7.89 25.14 -7.49
C ASP A 101 -7.30 26.03 -8.61
N GLY A 102 -7.55 25.70 -9.89
CA GLY A 102 -6.86 26.38 -11.00
C GLY A 102 -7.57 26.38 -12.35
N SER A 103 -8.89 26.18 -12.40
CA SER A 103 -9.62 26.35 -13.66
C SER A 103 -11.09 26.77 -13.45
N GLU A 104 -11.31 27.88 -12.74
CA GLU A 104 -12.56 28.64 -12.87
C GLU A 104 -12.25 30.14 -12.92
N GLU A 105 -11.47 30.55 -13.92
CA GLU A 105 -11.61 31.89 -14.48
C GLU A 105 -12.14 31.71 -15.90
N TYR A 106 -13.47 31.65 -16.01
CA TYR A 106 -14.13 31.86 -17.28
C TYR A 106 -13.78 33.29 -17.72
N ASP A 107 -12.96 33.40 -18.77
CA ASP A 107 -12.73 34.63 -19.51
C ASP A 107 -14.08 35.19 -19.97
N ASN A 108 -14.65 36.08 -19.15
CA ASN A 108 -15.71 36.97 -19.54
C ASN A 108 -15.07 38.28 -20.01
N TYR A 109 -14.65 38.30 -21.27
CA TYR A 109 -14.45 39.53 -22.03
C TYR A 109 -15.24 39.43 -23.34
N MET A 110 -16.34 40.20 -23.37
CA MET A 110 -17.04 40.78 -24.53
C MET A 110 -17.08 40.00 -25.85
#